data_AF-A0A7C5HA72-F1
#
_entry.id   AF-A0A7C5HA72-F1
#
_cell.length_a   1.000
_cell.length_b   1.000
_cell.length_c   1.000
_cell.angle_alpha   90.00
_cell.angle_beta   90.00
_cell.angle_gamma   90.00
#
_symmetry.space_group_name_H-M   'P 1'
#
loop_
_entity.id
_entity.type
_entity.pdbx_description
1 polymer ?
#
loop_
_entity_poly.entity_id
_entity_poly.type
_entity_poly.pdbx_seq_one_letter_code
_entity_poly.pdbx_strand_id
1 'polypeptide(L)'
;MDIALGFLVGISFGIVGWQIAVWSVETLEKHRKYEAAVACCRKLGKPLLVAGGPWGSYRIRRWLRMPAHGFGNVCLDIERRAFEGHPCGIVADVTQIPFRDKAFGAVFASHLLEHLPSISAAERAVDELNRVAEAVYIVCPSRQSVWAWLHRGHHLWVWQKGTAVHIERRNSSKDDGGVKQVKVNIPSGVFL
;
A
#
# COMPACT_ATOMS: atom_id res chain seq x y z
N MET A 1 -24.64 -5.11 38.41
CA MET A 1 -23.94 -4.82 37.15
C MET A 1 -24.99 -4.86 36.06
N ASP A 2 -25.33 -3.71 35.48
CA ASP A 2 -26.45 -3.62 34.54
C ASP A 2 -26.23 -4.51 33.32
N ILE A 3 -27.26 -5.24 32.91
CA ILE A 3 -27.27 -6.08 31.71
C ILE A 3 -26.82 -5.26 30.48
N ALA A 4 -27.25 -4.00 30.40
CA ALA A 4 -26.82 -3.05 29.37
C ALA A 4 -25.31 -2.77 29.37
N LEU A 5 -24.69 -2.65 30.55
CA LEU A 5 -23.23 -2.47 30.68
C LEU A 5 -22.48 -3.73 30.23
N GLY A 6 -22.99 -4.93 30.57
CA GLY A 6 -22.44 -6.20 30.11
C GLY A 6 -22.46 -6.35 28.58
N PHE A 7 -23.56 -5.98 27.93
CA PHE A 7 -23.68 -6.00 26.47
C PHE A 7 -22.74 -5.00 25.78
N LEU A 8 -22.64 -3.76 26.29
CA LEU A 8 -21.75 -2.74 25.72
C LEU A 8 -20.27 -3.14 25.82
N VAL A 9 -19.87 -3.75 26.94
CA VAL A 9 -18.51 -4.27 27.13
C VAL A 9 -18.24 -5.43 26.17
N GLY A 10 -19.18 -6.37 26.01
CA GLY A 10 -19.04 -7.49 25.07
C GLY A 10 -18.90 -7.05 23.61
N ILE A 11 -19.70 -6.08 23.15
CA ILE A 11 -19.61 -5.51 21.80
C ILE A 11 -18.25 -4.83 21.58
N SER A 12 -17.76 -4.10 22.58
CA SER A 12 -16.47 -3.42 22.51
C SER A 12 -15.31 -4.40 22.33
N PHE A 13 -15.30 -5.51 23.08
CA PHE A 13 -14.30 -6.57 22.91
C PHE A 13 -14.39 -7.25 21.54
N GLY A 14 -15.61 -7.46 21.01
CA GLY A 14 -15.82 -7.99 19.66
C GLY A 14 -15.21 -7.10 18.57
N ILE A 15 -15.45 -5.79 18.64
CA ILE A 15 -14.88 -4.81 17.68
C ILE A 15 -13.35 -4.77 17.79
N VAL A 16 -12.82 -4.71 19.02
CA VAL A 16 -11.36 -4.69 19.24
C VAL A 16 -10.70 -5.96 18.71
N GLY A 17 -11.24 -7.14 19.04
CA GLY A 17 -10.74 -8.42 18.55
C GLY A 17 -10.78 -8.50 17.03
N TRP A 18 -11.87 -8.03 16.41
CA TRP A 18 -12.00 -7.96 14.96
C TRP A 18 -10.95 -7.04 14.32
N GLN A 19 -10.73 -5.84 14.87
CA GLN A 19 -9.73 -4.91 14.35
C GLN A 19 -8.30 -5.46 14.47
N ILE A 20 -8.00 -6.21 15.53
CA ILE A 20 -6.72 -6.93 15.66
C ILE A 20 -6.57 -7.98 14.56
N ALA A 21 -7.64 -8.73 14.25
CA ALA A 21 -7.62 -9.72 13.18
C ALA A 21 -7.40 -9.08 11.81
N VAL A 22 -8.13 -7.99 11.49
CA VAL A 22 -7.94 -7.21 10.25
C VAL A 22 -6.49 -6.72 10.12
N TRP A 23 -5.96 -6.10 11.18
CA TRP A 23 -4.58 -5.60 11.19
C TRP A 23 -3.53 -6.71 11.02
N SER A 24 -3.79 -7.90 11.59
CA SER A 24 -2.90 -9.06 11.47
C SER A 24 -2.88 -9.59 10.03
N VAL A 25 -4.05 -9.66 9.37
CA VAL A 25 -4.18 -10.06 7.97
C VAL A 25 -3.46 -9.06 7.06
N GLU A 26 -3.67 -7.76 7.23
CA GLU A 26 -2.97 -6.71 6.47
C GLU A 26 -1.44 -6.81 6.64
N THR A 27 -0.99 -7.04 7.88
CA THR A 27 0.45 -7.17 8.19
C THR A 27 1.05 -8.40 7.50
N LEU A 28 0.34 -9.53 7.51
CA LEU A 28 0.76 -10.75 6.84
C LEU A 28 0.80 -10.59 5.31
N GLU A 29 -0.23 -9.98 4.72
CA GLU A 29 -0.30 -9.71 3.28
C GLU A 29 0.87 -8.83 2.85
N LYS A 30 1.11 -7.74 3.59
CA LYS A 30 2.22 -6.82 3.35
C LYS A 30 3.56 -7.53 3.39
N HIS A 31 3.78 -8.37 4.41
CA HIS A 31 5.03 -9.13 4.53
C HIS A 31 5.19 -10.13 3.37
N ARG A 32 4.15 -10.89 3.02
CA ARG A 32 4.17 -11.84 1.89
C ARG A 32 4.47 -11.15 0.57
N LYS A 33 3.82 -10.02 0.28
CA LYS A 33 4.05 -9.24 -0.96
C LYS A 33 5.46 -8.65 -1.00
N TYR A 34 5.96 -8.16 0.13
CA TYR A 34 7.33 -7.68 0.23
C TYR A 34 8.36 -8.79 -0.05
N GLU A 35 8.23 -9.94 0.62
CA GLU A 35 9.10 -11.10 0.41
C GLU A 35 9.03 -11.62 -1.04
N ALA A 36 7.85 -11.63 -1.65
CA ALA A 36 7.67 -11.99 -3.06
C ALA A 36 8.40 -11.01 -3.99
N ALA A 37 8.33 -9.70 -3.72
CA ALA A 37 9.05 -8.68 -4.47
C ALA A 37 10.58 -8.84 -4.36
N VAL A 38 11.09 -9.12 -3.15
CA VAL A 38 12.51 -9.43 -2.90
C VAL A 38 12.93 -10.68 -3.66
N ALA A 39 12.16 -11.77 -3.58
CA ALA A 39 12.45 -13.01 -4.27
C ALA A 39 12.44 -12.84 -5.81
N CYS A 40 11.51 -12.04 -6.34
CA CYS A 40 11.45 -11.68 -7.76
C CYS A 40 12.72 -10.94 -8.20
N CYS A 41 13.13 -9.90 -7.46
CA CYS A 41 14.35 -9.14 -7.72
C CYS A 41 15.59 -10.04 -7.71
N ARG A 42 15.71 -10.93 -6.72
CA ARG A 42 16.80 -11.89 -6.62
C ARG A 42 16.84 -12.84 -7.82
N LYS A 43 15.68 -13.34 -8.27
CA LYS A 43 15.57 -14.22 -9.44
C LYS A 43 15.99 -13.52 -10.73
N LEU A 44 15.62 -12.24 -10.87
CA LEU A 44 15.89 -11.45 -12.08
C LEU A 44 17.28 -10.79 -12.08
N GLY A 45 18.00 -10.81 -10.95
CA GLY A 45 19.27 -10.10 -10.80
C GLY A 45 19.12 -8.58 -10.92
N LYS A 46 17.95 -8.02 -10.57
CA LYS A 46 17.62 -6.60 -10.69
C LYS A 46 17.26 -5.99 -9.32
N PRO A 47 17.43 -4.67 -9.13
CA PRO A 47 17.12 -4.03 -7.84
C PRO A 47 15.62 -4.01 -7.52
N LEU A 48 15.29 -3.93 -6.24
CA LEU A 48 13.95 -3.65 -5.70
C LEU A 48 13.75 -2.15 -5.49
N LEU A 49 12.65 -1.63 -6.04
CA LEU A 49 12.14 -0.30 -5.70
C LEU A 49 11.02 -0.43 -4.66
N VAL A 50 11.13 0.33 -3.57
CA VAL A 50 10.03 0.54 -2.60
C VAL A 50 9.42 1.92 -2.84
N ALA A 51 8.15 1.98 -3.21
CA ALA A 51 7.40 3.21 -3.44
C ALA A 51 6.41 3.45 -2.29
N GLY A 52 6.51 4.60 -1.63
CA GLY A 52 5.88 4.82 -0.32
C GLY A 52 6.81 4.29 0.76
N GLY A 53 7.56 5.20 1.40
CA GLY A 53 8.66 4.82 2.27
C GLY A 53 8.23 4.01 3.51
N PRO A 54 9.12 3.16 4.07
CA PRO A 54 8.78 2.17 5.09
C PRO A 54 8.31 2.74 6.42
N TRP A 55 8.48 4.05 6.65
CA TRP A 55 8.10 4.68 7.90
C TRP A 55 6.61 5.06 7.98
N GLY A 56 5.93 5.23 6.83
CA GLY A 56 4.53 5.65 6.74
C GLY A 56 4.19 6.93 7.52
N SER A 57 2.89 7.25 7.63
CA SER A 57 2.38 8.44 8.34
C SER A 57 2.29 8.27 9.87
N TYR A 58 2.54 7.06 10.39
CA TYR A 58 2.28 6.73 11.79
C TYR A 58 3.44 7.13 12.71
N ARG A 59 3.27 8.27 13.41
CA ARG A 59 4.22 8.77 14.42
C ARG A 59 4.63 7.72 15.48
N ILE A 60 3.72 6.80 15.83
CA ILE A 60 4.00 5.74 16.81
C ILE A 60 5.03 4.71 16.30
N ARG A 61 5.04 4.40 15.01
CA ARG A 61 6.03 3.49 14.40
C ARG A 61 7.43 4.07 14.47
N ARG A 62 7.53 5.37 14.24
CA ARG A 62 8.78 6.13 14.36
C ARG A 62 9.24 6.19 15.83
N TRP A 63 8.33 6.41 16.77
CA TRP A 63 8.64 6.37 18.21
C TRP A 63 9.18 4.99 18.63
N LEU A 64 8.58 3.91 18.15
CA LEU A 64 9.01 2.53 18.40
C LEU A 64 10.19 2.06 17.53
N ARG A 65 10.69 2.89 16.60
CA ARG A 65 11.70 2.52 15.58
C ARG A 65 11.35 1.24 14.81
N MET A 66 10.07 1.02 14.53
CA MET A 66 9.55 -0.17 13.85
C MET A 66 9.02 0.18 12.45
N PRO A 67 9.80 -0.04 11.38
CA PRO A 67 9.33 0.20 10.02
C PRO A 67 8.17 -0.75 9.66
N ALA A 68 7.31 -0.33 8.74
CA ALA A 68 6.16 -1.09 8.28
C ALA A 68 6.55 -2.28 7.39
N HIS A 69 7.68 -2.20 6.69
CA HIS A 69 8.30 -3.21 5.84
C HIS A 69 9.79 -2.89 5.69
N GLY A 70 10.56 -3.77 5.05
CA GLY A 70 11.97 -3.51 4.78
C GLY A 70 12.18 -2.39 3.75
N PHE A 71 13.42 -1.92 3.66
CA PHE A 71 13.86 -1.01 2.60
C PHE A 71 14.13 -1.76 1.31
N GLY A 72 13.85 -1.13 0.17
CA GLY A 72 14.32 -1.61 -1.13
C GLY A 72 15.79 -1.27 -1.38
N ASN A 73 16.34 -1.69 -2.52
CA ASN A 73 17.62 -1.15 -2.97
C ASN A 73 17.51 0.37 -3.24
N VAL A 74 16.33 0.81 -3.66
CA VAL A 74 15.94 2.21 -3.80
C VAL A 74 14.60 2.42 -3.09
N CYS A 75 14.46 3.54 -2.39
CA CYS A 75 13.17 3.99 -1.84
C CYS A 75 12.74 5.30 -2.51
N LEU A 76 11.47 5.42 -2.84
CA LEU A 76 10.88 6.60 -3.46
C LEU A 76 9.66 7.06 -2.67
N ASP A 77 9.60 8.36 -2.39
CA ASP A 77 8.45 9.02 -1.75
C ASP A 77 8.47 10.52 -2.07
N ILE A 78 7.32 11.20 -1.98
CA ILE A 78 7.26 12.66 -2.07
C ILE A 78 7.85 13.33 -0.81
N GLU A 79 7.86 12.62 0.32
CA GLU A 79 8.41 13.09 1.58
C GLU A 79 9.73 12.40 1.91
N ARG A 80 10.82 13.17 2.02
CA ARG A 80 12.14 12.65 2.43
C ARG A 80 12.12 11.88 3.75
N ARG A 81 11.19 12.24 4.63
CA ARG A 81 11.01 11.60 5.95
C ARG A 81 10.58 10.14 5.83
N ALA A 82 9.92 9.74 4.75
CA ALA A 82 9.38 8.40 4.58
C ALA A 82 10.47 7.32 4.48
N PHE A 83 11.69 7.69 4.09
CA PHE A 83 12.85 6.81 3.96
C PHE A 83 14.07 7.35 4.72
N GLU A 84 13.85 8.11 5.79
CA GLU A 84 14.92 8.65 6.62
C GLU A 84 15.86 7.52 7.11
N GLY A 85 17.17 7.77 6.96
CA GLY A 85 18.23 6.78 7.23
C GLY A 85 18.57 5.84 6.07
N HIS A 86 17.84 5.89 4.95
CA HIS A 86 18.16 5.09 3.77
C HIS A 86 19.21 5.78 2.87
N PRO A 87 20.30 5.11 2.49
CA PRO A 87 21.36 5.72 1.67
C PRO A 87 20.91 6.03 0.23
N CYS A 88 19.93 5.30 -0.29
CA CYS A 88 19.42 5.42 -1.67
C CYS A 88 17.95 5.84 -1.68
N GLY A 89 17.64 7.00 -1.09
CA GLY A 89 16.30 7.57 -1.05
C GLY A 89 16.11 8.66 -2.10
N ILE A 90 15.05 8.57 -2.90
CA ILE A 90 14.71 9.52 -3.96
C ILE A 90 13.41 10.25 -3.62
N VAL A 91 13.46 11.58 -3.62
CA VAL A 91 12.25 12.40 -3.51
C VAL A 91 11.62 12.54 -4.90
N ALA A 92 10.48 11.91 -5.12
CA ALA A 92 9.77 11.97 -6.40
C ALA A 92 8.29 11.60 -6.27
N ASP A 93 7.49 12.07 -7.22
CA ASP A 93 6.08 11.69 -7.37
C ASP A 93 5.98 10.30 -8.03
N VAL A 94 5.16 9.40 -7.47
CA VAL A 94 4.96 8.05 -8.03
C VAL A 94 4.28 8.09 -9.41
N THR A 95 3.62 9.20 -9.77
CA THR A 95 3.05 9.42 -11.10
C THR A 95 4.08 9.85 -12.14
N GLN A 96 5.33 10.06 -11.74
CA GLN A 96 6.45 10.36 -12.64
C GLN A 96 7.77 9.87 -12.04
N ILE A 97 8.02 8.57 -12.15
CA ILE A 97 9.17 7.92 -11.51
C ILE A 97 10.44 8.20 -12.33
N PRO A 98 11.52 8.78 -11.74
CA PRO A 98 12.70 9.25 -12.47
C PRO A 98 13.69 8.11 -12.79
N PHE A 99 13.17 6.99 -13.26
CA PHE A 99 13.95 5.84 -13.69
C PHE A 99 13.52 5.40 -15.09
N ARG A 100 14.48 4.83 -15.83
CA ARG A 100 14.21 4.23 -17.13
C ARG A 100 13.29 3.01 -17.01
N ASP A 101 12.71 2.63 -18.14
CA ASP A 101 11.85 1.46 -18.25
C ASP A 101 12.57 0.20 -17.76
N LYS A 102 11.85 -0.63 -17.00
CA LYS A 102 12.30 -1.93 -16.48
C LYS A 102 13.65 -1.89 -15.76
N ALA A 103 13.99 -0.76 -15.15
CA ALA A 103 15.18 -0.60 -14.31
C ALA A 103 15.17 -1.54 -13.10
N PHE A 104 13.99 -1.91 -12.60
CA PHE A 104 13.81 -2.73 -11.41
C PHE A 104 13.27 -4.11 -11.73
N GLY A 105 13.64 -5.09 -10.90
CA GLY A 105 13.07 -6.44 -10.99
C GLY A 105 11.64 -6.44 -10.47
N ALA A 106 11.41 -5.72 -9.37
CA ALA A 106 10.08 -5.50 -8.85
C ALA A 106 9.95 -4.12 -8.21
N VAL A 107 8.72 -3.65 -8.13
CA VAL A 107 8.32 -2.58 -7.22
C VAL A 107 7.41 -3.16 -6.14
N PHE A 108 7.66 -2.76 -4.91
CA PHE A 108 6.75 -2.92 -3.79
C PHE A 108 6.16 -1.56 -3.41
N ALA A 109 4.84 -1.42 -3.48
CA ALA A 109 4.12 -0.21 -3.10
C ALA A 109 3.13 -0.54 -1.97
N SER A 110 3.25 0.13 -0.83
CA SER A 110 2.39 -0.15 0.32
C SER A 110 1.70 1.11 0.79
N HIS A 111 0.37 1.08 0.85
CA HIS A 111 -0.44 2.18 1.34
C HIS A 111 -0.10 3.53 0.70
N LEU A 112 -0.06 3.54 -0.64
CA LEU A 112 0.35 4.70 -1.44
C LEU A 112 -0.80 5.22 -2.32
N LEU A 113 -1.49 4.35 -3.03
CA LEU A 113 -2.45 4.75 -4.06
C LEU A 113 -3.70 5.44 -3.48
N GLU A 114 -4.10 5.09 -2.26
CA GLU A 114 -5.23 5.69 -1.56
C GLU A 114 -5.03 7.18 -1.25
N HIS A 115 -3.78 7.64 -1.23
CA HIS A 115 -3.39 9.02 -0.97
C HIS A 115 -3.35 9.90 -2.22
N LEU A 116 -3.54 9.31 -3.41
CA LEU A 116 -3.51 10.08 -4.65
C LEU A 116 -4.80 10.89 -4.82
N PRO A 117 -4.72 12.12 -5.36
CA PRO A 117 -5.83 13.07 -5.35
C PRO A 117 -6.99 12.69 -6.27
N SER A 118 -6.76 11.81 -7.24
CA SER A 118 -7.76 11.39 -8.23
C SER A 118 -7.52 9.96 -8.73
N ILE A 119 -8.57 9.35 -9.29
CA ILE A 119 -8.47 8.06 -9.98
C ILE A 119 -7.44 8.12 -11.11
N SER A 120 -7.43 9.20 -11.89
CA SER A 120 -6.47 9.39 -12.99
C SER A 120 -5.01 9.51 -12.51
N ALA A 121 -4.77 10.06 -11.33
CA ALA A 121 -3.45 10.07 -10.73
C ALA A 121 -3.04 8.65 -10.30
N ALA A 122 -3.95 7.88 -9.73
CA ALA A 122 -3.70 6.49 -9.37
C ALA A 122 -3.49 5.58 -10.59
N GLU A 123 -4.20 5.80 -11.70
CA GLU A 123 -3.95 5.14 -12.98
C GLU A 123 -2.53 5.43 -13.46
N ARG A 124 -2.14 6.71 -13.53
CA ARG A 124 -0.77 7.10 -13.91
C ARG A 124 0.30 6.50 -12.99
N ALA A 125 0.05 6.46 -11.69
CA ALA A 125 0.95 5.83 -10.74
C ALA A 125 1.12 4.34 -11.04
N VAL A 126 0.04 3.61 -11.28
CA VAL A 126 0.10 2.18 -11.64
C VAL A 126 0.84 1.98 -12.97
N ASP A 127 0.61 2.84 -13.97
CA ASP A 127 1.32 2.79 -15.24
C ASP A 127 2.82 3.03 -15.07
N GLU A 128 3.22 4.01 -14.25
CA GLU A 128 4.62 4.27 -13.94
C GLU A 128 5.28 3.11 -13.18
N LEU A 129 4.60 2.54 -12.19
CA LEU A 129 5.07 1.35 -11.46
C LEU A 129 5.30 0.19 -12.42
N ASN A 130 4.37 -0.03 -13.36
CA ASN A 130 4.50 -1.04 -14.41
C ASN A 130 5.62 -0.71 -15.40
N ARG A 131 5.83 0.57 -15.74
CA ARG A 131 6.87 0.99 -16.68
C ARG A 131 8.27 0.71 -16.13
N VAL A 132 8.52 1.07 -14.87
CA VAL A 132 9.87 0.97 -14.29
C VAL A 132 10.27 -0.42 -13.81
N ALA A 133 9.32 -1.37 -13.66
CA ALA A 133 9.60 -2.68 -13.10
C ALA A 133 9.04 -3.86 -13.90
N GLU A 134 9.70 -5.02 -13.79
CA GLU A 134 9.18 -6.28 -14.37
C GLU A 134 7.94 -6.79 -13.62
N ALA A 135 7.89 -6.57 -12.30
CA ALA A 135 6.80 -6.99 -11.43
C ALA A 135 6.36 -5.88 -10.47
N VAL A 136 5.08 -5.83 -10.14
CA VAL A 136 4.48 -4.81 -9.25
C VAL A 136 3.65 -5.50 -8.16
N TYR A 137 3.99 -5.21 -6.91
CA TYR A 137 3.32 -5.72 -5.71
C TYR A 137 2.73 -4.55 -4.94
N ILE A 138 1.39 -4.46 -4.89
CA ILE A 138 0.68 -3.36 -4.23
C ILE A 138 -0.03 -3.86 -2.99
N VAL A 139 0.12 -3.19 -1.86
CA VAL A 139 -0.65 -3.44 -0.64
C VAL A 139 -1.57 -2.24 -0.42
N CYS A 140 -2.85 -2.51 -0.22
CA CYS A 140 -3.88 -1.50 0.03
C CYS A 140 -4.46 -1.67 1.43
N PRO A 141 -4.97 -0.60 2.06
CA PRO A 141 -5.68 -0.70 3.31
C PRO A 141 -7.00 -1.46 3.14
N SER A 142 -7.30 -2.35 4.08
CA SER A 142 -8.55 -3.09 4.13
C SER A 142 -9.72 -2.14 4.37
N ARG A 143 -10.81 -2.34 3.61
CA ARG A 143 -12.09 -1.65 3.86
C ARG A 143 -12.72 -2.03 5.21
N GLN A 144 -12.21 -3.08 5.88
CA GLN A 144 -12.64 -3.49 7.21
C GLN A 144 -11.84 -2.80 8.33
N SER A 145 -10.77 -2.07 7.98
CA SER A 145 -9.97 -1.30 8.93
C SER A 145 -10.67 0.01 9.25
N VAL A 146 -11.08 0.19 10.51
CA VAL A 146 -11.66 1.46 10.98
C VAL A 146 -10.69 2.63 10.74
N TRP A 147 -9.39 2.37 10.87
CA TRP A 147 -8.37 3.39 10.59
C TRP A 147 -8.33 3.81 9.12
N ALA A 148 -8.54 2.88 8.19
CA ALA A 148 -8.63 3.21 6.77
C ALA A 148 -9.80 4.16 6.47
N TRP A 149 -10.90 4.04 7.23
CA TRP A 149 -12.00 4.99 7.17
C TRP A 149 -11.67 6.32 7.88
N LEU A 150 -11.00 6.31 9.02
CA LEU A 150 -10.76 7.57 9.74
C LEU A 150 -9.59 8.39 9.18
N HIS A 151 -8.74 7.81 8.32
CA HIS A 151 -7.59 8.52 7.76
C HIS A 151 -8.03 9.59 6.75
N ARG A 152 -7.81 10.86 7.10
CA ARG A 152 -8.21 12.04 6.28
C ARG A 152 -7.46 12.15 4.94
N GLY A 153 -6.30 11.52 4.83
CA GLY A 153 -5.50 11.52 3.61
C GLY A 153 -5.92 10.45 2.61
N HIS A 154 -6.91 9.61 2.92
CA HIS A 154 -7.43 8.63 1.96
C HIS A 154 -8.50 9.30 1.08
N HIS A 155 -8.15 9.53 -0.18
CA HIS A 155 -9.04 10.09 -1.20
C HIS A 155 -9.72 8.99 -2.03
N LEU A 156 -9.07 7.81 -2.12
CA LEU A 156 -9.51 6.70 -2.96
C LEU A 156 -9.66 5.42 -2.12
N TRP A 157 -10.61 4.58 -2.53
CA TRP A 157 -10.66 3.17 -2.18
C TRP A 157 -9.91 2.38 -3.25
N VAL A 158 -8.93 1.60 -2.82
CA VAL A 158 -8.13 0.77 -3.70
C VAL A 158 -8.15 -0.66 -3.18
N TRP A 159 -8.38 -1.62 -4.07
CA TRP A 159 -8.26 -3.04 -3.75
C TRP A 159 -7.74 -3.82 -4.95
N GLN A 160 -7.16 -4.98 -4.68
CA GLN A 160 -6.57 -5.82 -5.72
C GLN A 160 -7.34 -7.14 -5.84
N LYS A 161 -7.63 -7.55 -7.07
CA LYS A 161 -8.20 -8.86 -7.39
C LYS A 161 -7.41 -9.49 -8.54
N GLY A 162 -6.58 -10.48 -8.22
CA GLY A 162 -5.62 -11.04 -9.17
C GLY A 162 -4.67 -9.97 -9.69
N THR A 163 -4.63 -9.81 -11.02
CA THR A 163 -3.79 -8.80 -11.70
C THR A 163 -4.47 -7.44 -11.89
N ALA A 164 -5.71 -7.26 -11.41
CA ALA A 164 -6.43 -6.00 -11.50
C ALA A 164 -6.37 -5.24 -10.16
N VAL A 165 -6.00 -3.97 -10.24
CA VAL A 165 -6.17 -2.97 -9.19
C VAL A 165 -7.46 -2.21 -9.50
N HIS A 166 -8.39 -2.24 -8.56
CA HIS A 166 -9.64 -1.52 -8.63
C HIS A 166 -9.52 -0.23 -7.83
N ILE A 167 -9.97 0.88 -8.41
CA ILE A 167 -9.86 2.22 -7.83
C ILE A 167 -11.24 2.87 -7.87
N GLU A 168 -11.67 3.36 -6.72
CA GLU A 168 -12.96 4.03 -6.51
C GLU A 168 -12.72 5.33 -5.73
N ARG A 169 -13.47 6.40 -6.04
CA ARG A 169 -13.40 7.63 -5.24
C ARG A 169 -14.14 7.42 -3.92
N ARG A 170 -13.58 7.95 -2.83
CA ARG A 170 -14.16 7.72 -1.50
C ARG A 170 -15.47 8.49 -1.24
N ASN A 171 -15.60 9.68 -1.81
CA ASN A 171 -16.73 10.60 -1.58
C ASN A 171 -17.52 10.90 -2.88
N SER A 172 -17.67 9.93 -3.78
CA SER A 172 -18.47 10.13 -5.01
C SER A 172 -19.93 10.39 -4.66
N SER A 173 -20.49 11.51 -5.15
CA SER A 173 -21.93 11.60 -5.37
C SER A 173 -22.35 10.53 -6.39
N LYS A 174 -23.63 10.13 -6.40
CA LYS A 174 -24.16 9.04 -7.26
C LYS A 174 -23.89 9.21 -8.76
N ASP A 175 -23.46 10.39 -9.22
CA ASP A 175 -23.21 10.69 -10.63
C ASP A 175 -21.73 10.69 -11.05
N ASP A 176 -20.75 10.59 -10.13
CA ASP A 176 -19.39 11.10 -10.43
C ASP A 176 -18.22 10.11 -10.27
N GLY A 177 -18.41 8.81 -10.54
CA GLY A 177 -17.26 7.94 -10.77
C GLY A 177 -17.51 6.46 -10.54
N GLY A 178 -17.70 5.73 -11.65
CA GLY A 178 -17.65 4.28 -11.63
C GLY A 178 -16.27 3.77 -11.19
N VAL A 179 -16.24 2.54 -10.66
CA VAL A 179 -15.01 1.82 -10.33
C VAL A 179 -14.16 1.67 -11.58
N LYS A 180 -12.91 2.12 -11.52
CA LYS A 180 -11.91 1.90 -12.57
C LYS A 180 -11.04 0.69 -12.25
N GLN A 181 -10.58 0.01 -13.31
CA GLN A 181 -9.74 -1.17 -13.21
C GLN A 181 -8.46 -0.94 -14.00
N VAL A 182 -7.32 -1.13 -13.36
CA VAL A 182 -5.99 -0.99 -13.95
C VAL A 182 -5.24 -2.29 -13.77
N LYS A 183 -4.57 -2.77 -14.83
CA LYS A 183 -3.81 -4.01 -14.75
C LYS A 183 -2.42 -3.74 -14.17
N VAL A 184 -1.93 -4.67 -13.36
CA VAL A 184 -0.57 -4.69 -12.86
C VAL A 184 0.17 -5.92 -13.35
N ASN A 185 1.46 -5.75 -13.62
CA ASN A 185 2.36 -6.83 -13.98
C ASN A 185 2.69 -7.64 -12.72
N ILE A 186 2.06 -8.80 -12.53
CA ILE A 186 2.38 -9.72 -11.44
C ILE A 186 2.95 -11.00 -12.05
N PRO A 187 4.05 -11.56 -11.53
CA PRO A 187 4.55 -12.84 -11.99
C PRO A 187 3.52 -13.94 -11.81
N SER A 188 3.37 -14.78 -12.84
CA SER A 188 2.55 -16.00 -12.79
C SER A 188 2.94 -16.85 -11.58
N GLY A 189 1.95 -17.21 -10.74
CA GLY A 189 2.17 -18.05 -9.55
C GLY A 189 2.23 -17.30 -8.21
N VAL A 190 2.13 -15.97 -8.20
CA VAL A 190 1.84 -15.22 -6.97
C VAL A 190 0.32 -15.05 -6.86
N PHE A 191 -0.34 -16.01 -6.24
CA PHE A 191 -1.74 -15.86 -5.82
C PHE A 191 -1.77 -15.10 -4.49
N LEU A 192 -2.57 -14.03 -4.46
CA LEU A 192 -2.87 -13.22 -3.29
C LEU A 192 -3.94 -13.88 -2.43
#